data_AF-A0A2D5BPI6-F1
#
_entry.id   AF-A0A2D5BPI6-F1
#
_cell.length_a   1.000
_cell.length_b   1.000
_cell.length_c   1.000
_cell.angle_alpha   90.00
_cell.angle_beta   90.00
_cell.angle_gamma   90.00
#
_symmetry.space_group_name_H-M   'P 1'
#
loop_
_entity.id
_entity.type
_entity.pdbx_description
1 polymer ?
#
loop_
_entity_poly.entity_id
_entity_poly.type
_entity_poly.pdbx_seq_one_letter_code
_entity_poly.pdbx_strand_id
1 'polypeptide(L)' 'MAQQRAVVVSDDGASWFLGGDPEEGHHPYEEDSDGDECRQALPHLLDEGWSVVSVTPGSGADDENSFWLVIIKK' A
#
# COMPACT_ATOMS: atom_id res chain seq x y z
N MET A 1 10.58 -11.69 -16.11
CA MET A 1 11.15 -10.37 -15.75
C MET A 1 10.65 -10.03 -14.37
N ALA A 2 11.47 -9.52 -13.47
CA ALA A 2 11.01 -9.17 -12.13
C ALA A 2 10.05 -7.98 -12.21
N GLN A 3 8.87 -8.11 -11.63
CA GLN A 3 7.92 -6.99 -11.56
C GLN A 3 8.20 -6.21 -10.29
N GLN A 4 8.22 -4.88 -10.37
CA GLN A 4 8.34 -3.99 -9.22
C GLN A 4 7.12 -3.07 -9.17
N ARG A 5 6.64 -2.81 -7.95
CA ARG A 5 5.55 -1.88 -7.69
C ARG A 5 5.91 -0.98 -6.52
N ALA A 6 5.32 0.20 -6.52
CA ALA A 6 5.45 1.17 -5.46
C ALA A 6 4.09 1.30 -4.76
N VAL A 7 4.09 1.22 -3.44
CA VAL A 7 2.89 1.28 -2.59
C VAL A 7 3.10 2.37 -1.55
N VAL A 8 2.16 3.30 -1.43
CA VAL A 8 2.12 4.26 -0.34
C VAL A 8 1.41 3.59 0.83
N VAL A 9 1.94 3.73 2.05
CA VAL A 9 1.32 3.24 3.28
C VAL A 9 1.20 4.40 4.24
N SER A 10 0.07 4.53 4.93
CA SER A 10 -0.16 5.51 6.00
C SER A 10 -0.05 4.88 7.38
N ASP A 11 -0.05 5.70 8.44
CA ASP A 11 0.16 5.21 9.81
C ASP A 11 -1.05 4.44 10.35
N ASP A 12 -2.24 4.76 9.85
CA ASP A 12 -3.49 4.04 10.08
C ASP A 12 -3.55 2.67 9.38
N GLY A 13 -2.54 2.34 8.56
CA GLY A 13 -2.41 1.05 7.89
C GLY A 13 -3.04 0.99 6.50
N ALA A 14 -3.70 2.05 6.04
CA ALA A 14 -4.18 2.16 4.67
C ALA A 14 -3.00 2.20 3.68
N SER A 15 -3.21 1.65 2.49
CA SER A 15 -2.18 1.53 1.47
C SER A 15 -2.70 1.59 0.04
N TRP A 16 -1.94 2.26 -0.84
CA TRP A 16 -2.31 2.64 -2.19
C TRP A 16 -1.21 2.34 -3.21
N PHE A 17 -1.56 1.97 -4.43
CA PHE A 17 -0.58 1.89 -5.52
C PHE A 17 -0.13 3.30 -5.94
N LEU A 18 1.19 3.52 -6.01
CA LEU A 18 1.77 4.73 -6.58
C LEU A 18 1.93 4.55 -8.09
N GLY A 19 1.15 5.28 -8.90
CA GLY A 19 1.29 5.25 -10.37
C GLY A 19 -0.01 5.07 -11.16
N GLY A 20 -1.18 5.10 -10.51
CA GLY A 20 -2.48 4.93 -11.18
C GLY A 20 -2.90 3.48 -11.24
N ASP A 21 -4.19 3.25 -11.00
CA ASP A 21 -4.87 1.98 -10.83
C ASP A 21 -4.37 0.83 -11.73
N PRO A 22 -4.02 -0.34 -11.15
CA PRO A 22 -4.05 -1.57 -11.91
C PRO A 22 -5.52 -1.89 -12.21
N GLU A 23 -5.96 -1.62 -13.45
CA GLU A 23 -7.19 -2.11 -14.10
C GLU A 23 -8.45 -2.23 -13.19
N GLU A 24 -9.41 -1.30 -13.35
CA GLU A 24 -10.74 -1.32 -12.73
C GLU A 24 -11.27 -2.75 -12.49
N GLY A 25 -11.25 -3.22 -11.24
CA GLY A 25 -11.96 -4.44 -10.86
C GLY A 25 -11.26 -5.36 -9.86
N HIS A 26 -10.00 -5.12 -9.49
CA HIS A 26 -9.26 -6.00 -8.56
C HIS A 26 -8.43 -5.20 -7.55
N HIS A 27 -9.09 -4.36 -6.75
CA HIS A 27 -8.43 -3.74 -5.61
C HIS A 27 -8.79 -4.51 -4.34
N PRO A 28 -7.81 -4.82 -3.49
CA PRO A 28 -8.05 -5.36 -2.17
C PRO A 28 -8.56 -4.24 -1.27
N TYR A 29 -9.86 -3.99 -1.34
CA TYR A 29 -10.57 -3.21 -0.34
C TYR A 29 -11.01 -4.16 0.76
N GLU A 30 -10.68 -3.84 2.00
CA GLU A 30 -11.34 -4.42 3.16
C GLU A 30 -12.17 -3.33 3.82
N GLU A 31 -13.42 -3.62 4.19
CA GLU A 31 -14.17 -2.73 5.07
C GLU A 31 -13.52 -2.74 6.45
N ASP A 32 -13.23 -1.56 6.99
CA ASP A 32 -12.82 -1.45 8.38
C ASP A 32 -14.00 -1.67 9.35
N SER A 33 -13.74 -1.56 10.65
CA SER A 33 -14.75 -1.81 11.68
C SER A 33 -15.88 -0.78 11.70
N ASP A 34 -15.70 0.35 11.02
CA ASP A 34 -16.67 1.44 10.89
C ASP A 34 -17.45 1.34 9.56
N GLY A 35 -17.11 0.36 8.71
CA GLY A 35 -17.74 0.13 7.40
C GLY A 35 -17.16 1.03 6.30
N ASP A 36 -16.03 1.69 6.55
CA ASP A 36 -15.31 2.48 5.57
C ASP A 36 -14.35 1.59 4.76
N GLU A 37 -14.25 1.84 3.45
CA GLU A 37 -13.36 1.07 2.57
C GLU A 37 -11.89 1.39 2.89
N CYS A 38 -11.24 0.51 3.65
CA CYS A 38 -9.82 0.57 3.92
C CYS A 38 -9.05 -0.05 2.74
N ARG A 39 -8.17 0.74 2.12
CA ARG A 39 -7.37 0.28 0.98
C ARG A 39 -6.19 -0.56 1.49
N GLN A 40 -6.12 -1.83 1.10
CA GLN A 40 -5.15 -2.81 1.62
C GLN A 40 -4.18 -3.29 0.51
N ALA A 41 -3.65 -2.37 -0.29
CA ALA A 41 -2.75 -2.70 -1.40
C ALA A 41 -1.51 -3.50 -0.94
N LEU A 42 -0.85 -3.08 0.14
CA LEU A 42 0.38 -3.75 0.59
C LEU A 42 0.11 -5.17 1.11
N PRO A 43 -0.82 -5.42 2.06
CA PRO A 43 -1.07 -6.76 2.59
C PRO A 43 -1.43 -7.78 1.49
N HIS A 44 -2.31 -7.40 0.56
CA HIS A 44 -2.67 -8.25 -0.57
C HIS A 44 -1.47 -8.68 -1.42
N LEU A 45 -0.55 -7.76 -1.71
CA LEU A 45 0.64 -8.08 -2.50
C LEU A 45 1.56 -9.03 -1.72
N LEU A 46 1.66 -8.87 -0.40
CA LEU A 46 2.43 -9.81 0.43
C LEU A 46 1.79 -11.22 0.40
N ASP A 47 0.47 -11.32 0.48
CA ASP A 47 -0.26 -12.60 0.34
C ASP A 47 -0.12 -13.23 -1.04
N GLU A 48 -0.05 -12.42 -2.09
CA GLU A 48 0.24 -12.86 -3.46
C GLU A 48 1.70 -13.31 -3.66
N GLY A 49 2.54 -13.23 -2.63
CA GLY A 49 3.94 -13.65 -2.63
C GLY A 49 4.93 -12.59 -3.10
N TRP A 50 4.55 -11.32 -3.13
CA TRP A 50 5.49 -10.22 -3.35
C TRP A 50 6.35 -10.01 -2.10
N SER A 51 7.54 -9.46 -2.28
CA SER A 51 8.47 -9.16 -1.19
C SER A 51 8.82 -7.68 -1.14
N VAL A 52 8.89 -7.13 0.08
CA VAL A 52 9.38 -5.77 0.32
C VAL A 52 10.86 -5.69 -0.03
N VAL A 53 11.22 -4.72 -0.85
CA VAL A 53 12.59 -4.43 -1.26
C VAL A 53 13.15 -3.21 -0.52
N SER A 54 12.32 -2.19 -0.35
CA SER A 54 12.73 -0.93 0.26
C SER A 54 11.54 -0.21 0.87
N VAL A 55 11.77 0.52 1.95
CA VAL A 55 10.82 1.42 2.58
C VAL A 55 11.50 2.77 2.72
N THR A 56 10.88 3.84 2.24
CA THR A 56 11.43 5.19 2.43
C THR A 56 11.28 5.62 3.89
N PRO A 57 12.06 6.59 4.38
CA PRO A 57 11.71 7.29 5.61
C PRO A 57 10.27 7.80 5.49
N GLY A 58 9.51 7.72 6.59
CA GLY A 58 8.17 8.28 6.63
C GLY A 58 8.21 9.78 6.42
N SER A 59 7.11 10.35 5.91
CA SER A 59 6.99 11.81 5.72
C SER A 59 7.22 12.60 7.01
N GLY A 60 7.06 11.98 8.19
CA GLY A 60 7.41 12.55 9.48
C GLY A 60 6.54 13.75 9.84
N ALA A 61 5.27 13.72 9.44
CA ALA A 61 4.31 14.73 9.86
C ALA A 61 4.00 14.51 11.35
N ASP A 62 4.43 15.45 12.20
CA ASP A 62 4.23 15.41 13.66
C ASP A 62 2.74 15.59 14.05
N ASP A 63 1.94 16.22 13.17
CA ASP A 63 0.52 16.59 13.42
C ASP A 63 -0.48 15.99 12.38
N GLU A 64 -0.01 15.23 11.39
CA GLU A 64 -0.83 14.65 10.30
C GLU A 64 -0.42 13.19 10.02
N ASN A 65 -1.27 12.40 9.34
CA ASN A 65 -0.92 11.01 8.98
C ASN A 65 0.44 10.97 8.27
N SER A 66 1.32 10.12 8.78
CA SER A 66 2.63 9.88 8.17
C SER A 66 2.49 8.88 7.03
N PHE A 67 3.23 9.09 5.94
CA PHE A 67 3.20 8.24 4.77
C PHE A 67 4.59 7.67 4.46
N TRP A 68 4.64 6.39 4.08
CA TRP A 68 5.83 5.69 3.63
C TRP A 68 5.64 5.21 2.20
N LEU A 69 6.70 5.27 1.41
CA LEU A 69 6.75 4.61 0.12
C LEU A 69 7.44 3.26 0.27
N VAL A 70 6.72 2.20 -0.04
CA VAL A 70 7.18 0.82 0.00
C VAL A 70 7.36 0.32 -1.43
N ILE A 71 8.58 -0.09 -1.76
CA ILE A 71 8.89 -0.75 -3.03
C ILE A 71 8.84 -2.25 -2.81
N ILE A 72 8.02 -2.94 -3.62
CA ILE A 72 7.86 -4.39 -3.58
C ILE A 72 8.26 -5.03 -4.92
N LYS A 73 8.55 -6.34 -4.89
CA LYS A 73 8.98 -7.11 -6.07
C LYS A 73 8.38 -8.52 -6.10
N LYS A 74 8.08 -9.02 -7.30
CA LYS A 74 7.74 -10.42 -7.61
C LYS A 74 8.77 -11.03 -8.56
#